data_AF-A0A543A1R5-F1
#
_entry.id   AF-A0A543A1R5-F1
#
_cell.length_a   1.000
_cell.length_b   1.000
_cell.length_c   1.000
_cell.angle_alpha   90.00
_cell.angle_beta   90.00
_cell.angle_gamma   90.00
#
_symmetry.space_group_name_H-M   'P 1'
#
loop_
_entity.id
_entity.type
_entity.pdbx_description
1 polymer ?
#
loop_
_entity_poly.entity_id
_entity_poly.type
_entity_poly.pdbx_seq_one_letter_code
_entity_poly.pdbx_strand_id
1 'polypeptide(L)'
;MSVHVPKVWCEDGETNPHREVLLMTDTEYIDYLESVATPPEHLVCSECAQLLTRTNTILERLEAELTRPRADARPTPPPRPDHEVALDWLAALCGGHEATATLSVAPLDGAGLDLPPVADEAGRTQLAAVAALLHEVAADFPVAEVGFALRRALLRLWEIDPLLVDRPARPTQVAAGIVWTVLGANGLAGPGGLVTATELKERLGVTKMPSAYGKQLAAAIRGFWPWQTQRPWALRDLPDLEPLGYPDLLVSSVRKRLVRLRDQACLSRDQDGGSPR
;
A
#
# COMPACT_ATOMS: atom_id res chain seq x y z
N MET A 1 -1.66 12.64 -28.11
CA MET A 1 -2.04 13.70 -27.15
C MET A 1 -0.78 14.08 -26.39
N SER A 2 -0.22 15.26 -26.63
CA SER A 2 0.96 15.73 -25.89
C SER A 2 0.55 16.07 -24.47
N VAL A 3 1.06 15.33 -23.49
CA VAL A 3 0.82 15.59 -22.08
C VAL A 3 1.74 16.73 -21.65
N HIS A 4 1.14 17.85 -21.24
CA HIS A 4 1.88 18.99 -20.69
C HIS A 4 2.25 18.69 -19.24
N VAL A 5 3.54 18.50 -18.97
CA VAL A 5 4.05 18.27 -17.61
C VAL A 5 4.15 19.62 -16.89
N PRO A 6 3.56 19.79 -15.69
CA PRO A 6 3.70 21.03 -14.94
C PRO A 6 5.13 21.19 -14.41
N LYS A 7 5.75 22.34 -14.70
CA LYS A 7 7.06 22.72 -14.15
C LYS A 7 6.93 23.03 -12.66
N VAL A 8 7.66 22.29 -11.82
CA VAL A 8 7.80 22.58 -10.39
C VAL A 8 9.18 23.21 -10.20
N TRP A 9 9.23 24.47 -9.77
CA TRP A 9 10.49 25.17 -9.45
C TRP A 9 10.57 25.41 -7.93
N CYS A 10 11.67 24.98 -7.32
CA CYS A 10 12.00 25.29 -5.92
C CYS A 10 12.50 26.74 -5.84
N GLU A 11 11.81 27.58 -5.08
CA GLU A 11 12.31 28.89 -4.67
C GLU A 11 13.13 28.73 -3.39
N ASP A 12 14.44 28.48 -3.52
CA ASP A 12 15.36 28.69 -2.40
C ASP A 12 16.15 29.97 -2.62
N GLY A 13 16.11 30.80 -1.57
CA GLY A 13 16.65 32.14 -1.54
C GLY A 13 18.18 32.19 -1.51
N GLU A 14 18.65 33.33 -2.01
CA GLU A 14 19.98 33.92 -1.91
C GLU A 14 21.03 33.47 -2.96
N THR A 15 21.29 34.43 -3.86
CA THR A 15 22.34 34.49 -4.90
C THR A 15 22.19 33.56 -6.11
N ASN A 16 21.09 33.71 -6.85
CA ASN A 16 20.95 33.16 -8.20
C ASN A 16 21.50 34.16 -9.26
N PRO A 17 22.58 33.83 -10.00
CA PRO A 17 23.08 34.66 -11.10
C PRO A 17 22.15 34.69 -12.33
N HIS A 18 21.03 33.96 -12.32
CA HIS A 18 20.08 33.85 -13.44
C HIS A 18 18.81 34.70 -13.31
N ARG A 19 18.87 35.82 -12.59
CA ARG A 19 17.72 36.74 -12.46
C ARG A 19 17.22 37.30 -13.81
N GLU A 20 18.01 37.19 -14.89
CA GLU A 20 17.58 37.53 -16.25
C GLU A 20 16.65 36.47 -16.89
N VAL A 21 16.66 35.21 -16.43
CA VAL A 21 15.76 34.17 -16.95
C VAL A 21 14.32 34.35 -16.43
N LEU A 22 14.16 35.09 -15.32
CA LEU A 22 12.88 35.37 -14.67
C LEU A 22 11.97 36.34 -15.44
N LEU A 23 12.43 36.92 -16.55
CA LEU A 23 11.65 37.81 -17.41
C LEU A 23 11.39 37.23 -18.82
N MET A 24 11.86 36.01 -19.10
CA MET A 24 11.66 35.39 -20.40
C MET A 24 10.21 34.94 -20.55
N THR A 25 9.61 35.34 -21.67
CA THR A 25 8.31 34.83 -22.10
C THR A 25 8.41 33.33 -22.40
N ASP A 26 7.28 32.60 -22.34
CA ASP A 26 7.26 31.15 -22.60
C ASP A 26 7.94 30.77 -23.93
N THR A 27 7.85 31.64 -24.94
CA THR A 27 8.51 31.49 -26.25
C THR A 27 10.03 31.60 -26.16
N GLU A 28 10.55 32.61 -25.47
CA GLU A 28 12.00 32.82 -25.31
C GLU A 28 12.65 31.68 -24.50
N TYR A 29 11.92 31.13 -23.52
CA TYR A 29 12.40 30.01 -22.73
C TYR A 29 12.47 28.69 -23.53
N ILE A 30 11.54 28.48 -24.47
CA ILE A 30 11.56 27.32 -25.38
C ILE A 30 12.75 27.43 -26.32
N ASP A 31 12.97 28.59 -26.94
CA ASP A 31 14.13 28.82 -27.82
C ASP A 31 15.47 28.65 -27.07
N TYR A 32 15.53 29.09 -25.80
CA TYR A 32 16.68 28.85 -24.95
C TYR A 32 16.92 27.35 -24.73
N LEU A 33 15.90 26.60 -24.31
CA LEU A 33 16.02 25.15 -24.10
C LEU A 33 16.40 24.39 -25.38
N GLU A 34 15.92 24.82 -26.55
CA GLU A 34 16.28 24.23 -27.84
C GLU A 34 17.73 24.58 -28.27
N SER A 35 18.26 25.71 -27.82
CA SER A 35 19.63 26.15 -28.09
C SER A 35 20.71 25.51 -27.20
N VAL A 36 20.32 24.94 -26.05
CA VAL A 36 21.26 24.23 -25.16
C VAL A 36 21.28 22.74 -25.52
N ALA A 37 22.35 22.30 -26.19
CA ALA A 37 22.52 20.91 -26.67
C ALA A 37 22.46 19.82 -25.57
N THR A 38 22.52 20.21 -24.30
CA THR A 38 22.33 19.34 -23.13
C THR A 38 21.77 20.19 -22.00
N PRO A 39 20.60 19.87 -21.42
CA PRO A 39 20.10 20.60 -20.27
C PRO A 39 21.12 20.49 -19.12
N PRO A 40 21.44 21.58 -18.41
CA PRO A 40 22.45 21.54 -17.36
C PRO A 40 22.04 20.53 -16.28
N GLU A 41 22.90 19.54 -16.03
CA GLU A 41 22.72 18.44 -15.06
C GLU A 41 22.53 18.90 -13.60
N HIS A 42 22.60 20.21 -13.35
CA HIS A 42 22.64 20.82 -12.02
C HIS A 42 21.30 21.37 -11.51
N LEU A 43 20.20 21.30 -12.29
CA LEU A 43 18.94 21.96 -11.93
C LEU A 43 17.90 21.08 -11.20
N VAL A 44 18.19 19.81 -11.01
CA VAL A 44 17.26 18.92 -10.33
C VAL A 44 17.82 18.64 -8.94
N CYS A 45 17.39 19.41 -7.94
CA CYS A 45 17.70 19.08 -6.54
C CYS A 45 17.21 17.64 -6.25
N SER A 46 17.79 16.97 -5.25
CA SER A 46 17.49 15.54 -5.03
C SER A 46 15.99 15.26 -4.86
N GLU A 47 15.23 16.22 -4.32
CA GLU A 47 13.78 16.15 -4.20
C GLU A 47 13.06 16.21 -5.56
N CYS A 48 13.48 17.10 -6.46
CA CYS A 48 12.96 17.16 -7.82
C CYS A 48 13.30 15.89 -8.60
N ALA A 49 14.46 15.27 -8.34
CA ALA A 49 14.88 14.04 -9.02
C ALA A 49 14.00 12.88 -8.55
N GLN A 50 13.77 12.77 -7.24
CA GLN A 50 12.84 11.80 -6.65
C GLN A 50 11.40 12.01 -7.14
N LEU A 51 10.94 13.27 -7.26
CA LEU A 51 9.61 13.59 -7.78
C LEU A 51 9.47 13.22 -9.26
N LEU A 52 10.49 13.49 -10.07
CA LEU A 52 10.52 13.17 -11.50
C LEU A 52 10.53 11.65 -11.71
N THR A 53 11.39 10.92 -10.99
CA THR A 53 11.40 9.45 -11.01
C THR A 53 10.03 8.89 -10.61
N ARG A 54 9.43 9.39 -9.53
CA ARG A 54 8.08 9.00 -9.10
C ARG A 54 7.03 9.26 -10.19
N THR A 55 7.08 10.42 -10.82
CA THR A 55 6.12 10.81 -11.86
C THR A 55 6.27 9.91 -13.08
N ASN A 56 7.50 9.64 -13.51
CA ASN A 56 7.77 8.74 -14.63
C ASN A 56 7.29 7.31 -14.34
N THR A 57 7.55 6.77 -13.15
CA THR A 57 7.05 5.45 -12.75
C THR A 57 5.52 5.39 -12.71
N ILE A 58 4.84 6.47 -12.28
CA ILE A 58 3.38 6.54 -12.30
C ILE A 58 2.84 6.61 -13.74
N LEU A 59 3.49 7.41 -14.60
CA LEU A 59 3.08 7.59 -15.99
C LEU A 59 3.26 6.31 -16.81
N GLU A 60 4.42 5.66 -16.73
CA GLU A 60 4.68 4.36 -17.38
C GLU A 60 3.64 3.31 -16.96
N ARG A 61 3.25 3.33 -15.68
CA ARG A 61 2.26 2.41 -15.13
C ARG A 61 0.83 2.73 -15.58
N LEU A 62 0.47 4.00 -15.69
CA LEU A 62 -0.82 4.44 -16.24
C LEU A 62 -0.93 4.10 -17.72
N GLU A 63 0.15 4.28 -18.49
CA GLU A 63 0.18 3.97 -19.91
C GLU A 63 0.02 2.47 -20.16
N ALA A 64 0.63 1.62 -19.34
CA ALA A 64 0.41 0.17 -19.36
C ALA A 64 -1.05 -0.23 -19.07
N GLU A 65 -1.75 0.47 -18.18
CA GLU A 65 -3.17 0.21 -17.89
C GLU A 65 -4.12 0.75 -18.97
N LEU A 66 -3.79 1.89 -19.59
CA LEU A 66 -4.58 2.44 -20.69
C LEU A 66 -4.46 1.63 -21.98
N THR A 67 -3.31 0.98 -22.19
CA THR A 67 -3.07 0.08 -23.33
C THR A 67 -3.58 -1.34 -23.10
N ARG A 68 -4.03 -1.67 -21.87
CA ARG A 68 -4.71 -2.94 -21.59
C ARG A 68 -6.01 -3.00 -22.40
N PRO A 69 -6.24 -4.06 -23.20
CA PRO A 69 -7.50 -4.23 -23.93
C PRO A 69 -8.68 -4.19 -22.96
N ARG A 70 -9.56 -3.18 -23.09
CA ARG A 70 -10.84 -3.17 -22.39
C ARG A 70 -11.69 -4.28 -22.98
N ALA A 71 -12.15 -5.19 -22.13
CA ALA A 71 -13.10 -6.21 -22.55
C ALA A 71 -14.41 -5.52 -22.95
N ASP A 72 -14.64 -5.37 -24.26
CA ASP A 72 -15.95 -5.07 -24.81
C ASP A 72 -16.99 -6.06 -24.29
N ALA A 73 -18.25 -5.64 -24.23
CA ALA A 73 -19.42 -6.35 -23.71
C ALA A 73 -19.54 -7.78 -24.25
N ARG A 74 -18.80 -8.70 -23.64
CA ARG A 74 -18.92 -10.14 -23.85
C ARG A 74 -20.16 -10.64 -23.13
N PRO A 75 -20.78 -11.72 -23.64
CA PRO A 75 -21.79 -12.45 -22.89
C PRO A 75 -21.29 -12.75 -21.48
N THR A 76 -22.13 -12.57 -20.46
CA THR A 76 -21.77 -12.85 -19.08
C THR A 76 -21.23 -14.28 -19.01
N PRO A 77 -19.95 -14.49 -18.61
CA PRO A 77 -19.40 -15.83 -18.51
C PRO A 77 -20.24 -16.65 -17.53
N PRO A 78 -20.30 -17.99 -17.69
CA PRO A 78 -20.98 -18.84 -16.74
C PRO A 78 -20.47 -18.58 -15.31
N PRO A 79 -21.31 -18.75 -14.28
CA PRO A 79 -20.89 -18.60 -12.89
C PRO A 79 -19.66 -19.47 -12.64
N ARG A 80 -18.61 -18.85 -12.12
CA ARG A 80 -17.39 -19.58 -11.75
C ARG A 80 -17.68 -20.53 -10.58
N PRO A 81 -17.05 -21.70 -10.52
CA PRO A 81 -17.11 -22.56 -9.35
C PRO A 81 -16.68 -21.82 -8.07
N ASP A 82 -17.37 -22.06 -6.95
CA ASP A 82 -17.12 -21.38 -5.68
C ASP A 82 -15.68 -21.57 -5.19
N HIS A 83 -15.09 -22.74 -5.46
CA HIS A 83 -13.71 -23.03 -5.08
C HIS A 83 -12.70 -22.14 -5.81
N GLU A 84 -12.94 -21.81 -7.08
CA GLU A 84 -12.08 -20.88 -7.83
C GLU A 84 -12.21 -19.46 -7.28
N VAL A 85 -13.44 -19.03 -6.96
CA VAL A 85 -13.70 -17.71 -6.34
C VAL A 85 -13.00 -17.60 -4.99
N ALA A 86 -13.05 -18.65 -4.17
CA ALA A 86 -12.35 -18.70 -2.88
C ALA A 86 -10.82 -18.62 -3.05
N LEU A 87 -10.24 -19.37 -4.00
CA LEU A 87 -8.80 -19.37 -4.25
C LEU A 87 -8.29 -18.02 -4.78
N ASP A 88 -9.05 -17.36 -5.65
CA ASP A 88 -8.69 -16.02 -6.14
C ASP A 88 -8.79 -14.97 -5.03
N TRP A 89 -9.83 -15.04 -4.19
CA TRP A 89 -9.95 -14.16 -3.03
C TRP A 89 -8.81 -14.37 -2.03
N LEU A 90 -8.41 -15.61 -1.77
CA LEU A 90 -7.24 -15.92 -0.94
C LEU A 90 -5.95 -15.38 -1.55
N ALA A 91 -5.78 -15.51 -2.87
CA ALA A 91 -4.66 -14.92 -3.58
C ALA A 91 -4.61 -13.40 -3.42
N ALA A 92 -5.75 -12.71 -3.40
CA ALA A 92 -5.81 -11.28 -3.11
C ALA A 92 -5.37 -10.89 -1.71
N LEU A 93 -5.72 -11.69 -0.70
CA LEU A 93 -5.26 -11.44 0.66
C LEU A 93 -3.77 -11.70 0.82
N CYS A 94 -3.25 -12.73 0.14
CA CYS A 94 -1.90 -13.25 0.34
C CYS A 94 -0.87 -12.74 -0.68
N GLY A 95 -1.27 -12.00 -1.71
CA GLY A 95 -0.33 -11.49 -2.73
C GLY A 95 -0.07 -12.47 -3.87
N GLY A 96 -0.94 -13.46 -4.06
CA GLY A 96 -0.88 -14.43 -5.15
C GLY A 96 -1.22 -15.86 -4.75
N HIS A 97 -1.36 -16.73 -5.75
CA HIS A 97 -1.64 -18.15 -5.52
C HIS A 97 -0.47 -18.89 -4.89
N GLU A 98 0.78 -18.56 -5.24
CA GLU A 98 1.97 -19.18 -4.64
C GLU A 98 2.10 -18.85 -3.15
N ALA A 99 1.88 -17.58 -2.79
CA ALA A 99 1.85 -17.14 -1.40
C ALA A 99 0.70 -17.81 -0.61
N THR A 100 -0.46 -17.99 -1.25
CA THR A 100 -1.58 -18.76 -0.68
C THR A 100 -1.22 -20.24 -0.47
N ALA A 101 -0.57 -20.87 -1.44
CA ALA A 101 -0.19 -22.28 -1.38
C ALA A 101 0.83 -22.54 -0.26
N THR A 102 1.76 -21.61 -0.05
CA THR A 102 2.81 -21.67 0.98
C THR A 102 2.40 -21.04 2.32
N LEU A 103 1.16 -20.58 2.44
CA LEU A 103 0.65 -19.90 3.64
C LEU A 103 0.82 -20.77 4.88
N SER A 104 1.59 -20.28 5.84
CA SER A 104 1.89 -20.95 7.11
C SER A 104 0.99 -20.45 8.25
N VAL A 105 0.72 -21.32 9.21
CA VAL A 105 -0.01 -20.99 10.44
C VAL A 105 0.90 -20.64 11.63
N ALA A 106 2.22 -20.66 11.42
CA ALA A 106 3.19 -20.24 12.43
C ALA A 106 2.88 -18.81 12.89
N PRO A 107 2.94 -18.50 14.20
CA PRO A 107 2.79 -17.14 14.69
C PRO A 107 3.80 -16.18 14.07
N LEU A 108 3.39 -14.91 13.94
CA LEU A 108 4.34 -13.84 13.65
C LEU A 108 5.36 -13.74 14.78
N ASP A 109 6.61 -13.50 14.41
CA ASP A 109 7.73 -13.31 15.31
C ASP A 109 8.42 -11.96 15.10
N GLY A 110 9.33 -11.63 16.02
CA GLY A 110 10.08 -10.39 16.02
C GLY A 110 11.25 -10.34 15.04
N ALA A 111 11.45 -11.35 14.21
CA ALA A 111 12.58 -11.42 13.29
C ALA A 111 12.49 -10.33 12.21
N GLY A 112 13.61 -9.64 11.96
CA GLY A 112 13.71 -8.62 10.90
C GLY A 112 12.92 -7.34 11.17
N LEU A 113 12.64 -7.02 12.44
CA LEU A 113 11.83 -5.85 12.81
C LEU A 113 12.66 -4.61 13.19
N ASP A 114 13.95 -4.60 12.89
CA ASP A 114 14.81 -3.45 13.14
C ASP A 114 14.45 -2.28 12.23
N LEU A 115 14.58 -1.04 12.73
CA LEU A 115 14.36 0.13 11.87
C LEU A 115 15.48 0.22 10.84
N PRO A 116 15.17 0.54 9.56
CA PRO A 116 16.18 0.79 8.56
C PRO A 116 17.02 2.01 8.93
N PRO A 117 18.30 2.05 8.51
CA PRO A 117 19.13 3.23 8.69
C PRO A 117 18.58 4.39 7.84
N VAL A 118 18.44 5.56 8.46
CA VAL A 118 17.98 6.80 7.80
C VAL A 118 19.09 7.85 7.92
N ALA A 119 19.52 8.38 6.78
CA ALA A 119 20.66 9.28 6.69
C ALA A 119 20.38 10.62 7.40
N ASP A 120 19.20 11.19 7.18
CA ASP A 120 18.78 12.44 7.77
C ASP A 120 18.19 12.24 9.18
N GLU A 121 18.40 13.22 10.06
CA GLU A 121 17.95 13.16 11.46
C GLU A 121 16.43 13.26 11.60
N ALA A 122 15.81 14.06 10.73
CA ALA A 122 14.37 14.34 10.78
C ALA A 122 13.56 13.07 10.48
N GLY A 123 13.87 12.39 9.39
CA GLY A 123 13.25 11.13 8.98
C GLY A 123 13.55 10.00 9.94
N ARG A 124 14.75 9.95 10.53
CA ARG A 124 15.07 8.99 11.60
C ARG A 124 14.19 9.21 12.84
N THR A 125 14.03 10.47 13.25
CA THR A 125 13.18 10.85 14.39
C THR A 125 11.71 10.55 14.10
N GLN A 126 11.22 10.88 12.90
CA GLN A 126 9.86 10.62 12.46
C GLN A 126 9.57 9.11 12.44
N LEU A 127 10.44 8.31 11.83
CA LEU A 127 10.31 6.86 11.75
C LEU A 127 10.32 6.21 13.13
N ALA A 128 11.21 6.65 14.03
CA ALA A 128 11.25 6.20 15.42
C ALA A 128 9.99 6.60 16.21
N ALA A 129 9.44 7.80 15.98
CA ALA A 129 8.21 8.25 16.61
C ALA A 129 7.00 7.43 16.16
N VAL A 130 6.87 7.14 14.85
CA VAL A 130 5.81 6.26 14.33
C VAL A 130 5.95 4.86 14.94
N ALA A 131 7.16 4.32 14.98
CA ALA A 131 7.45 3.03 15.59
C ALA A 131 7.02 2.94 17.06
N ALA A 132 7.34 3.95 17.86
CA ALA A 132 6.98 4.01 19.27
C ALA A 132 5.44 4.03 19.45
N LEU A 133 4.74 4.86 18.68
CA LEU A 133 3.28 4.93 18.70
C LEU A 133 2.62 3.59 18.33
N LEU A 134 3.16 2.89 17.32
CA LEU A 134 2.66 1.57 16.94
C LEU A 134 2.87 0.54 18.07
N HIS A 135 4.00 0.62 18.77
CA HIS A 135 4.28 -0.25 19.91
C HIS A 135 3.31 0.02 21.08
N GLU A 136 3.09 1.28 21.43
CA GLU A 136 2.15 1.68 22.48
C GLU A 136 0.72 1.20 22.16
N VAL A 137 0.24 1.47 20.95
CA VAL A 137 -1.11 1.05 20.52
C VAL A 137 -1.24 -0.47 20.49
N ALA A 138 -0.19 -1.21 20.14
CA ALA A 138 -0.22 -2.66 20.13
C ALA A 138 -0.46 -3.26 21.53
N ALA A 139 -0.01 -2.58 22.59
CA ALA A 139 -0.17 -3.06 23.96
C ALA A 139 -1.64 -3.12 24.42
N ASP A 140 -2.53 -2.36 23.76
CA ASP A 140 -3.97 -2.36 24.05
C ASP A 140 -4.72 -3.55 23.45
N PHE A 141 -4.08 -4.37 22.62
CA PHE A 141 -4.72 -5.50 21.97
C PHE A 141 -4.35 -6.82 22.66
N PRO A 142 -5.33 -7.71 22.91
CA PRO A 142 -5.08 -9.03 23.52
C PRO A 142 -4.34 -10.01 22.59
N VAL A 143 -4.00 -9.59 21.37
CA VAL A 143 -3.36 -10.40 20.33
C VAL A 143 -1.93 -9.92 20.16
N ALA A 144 -0.96 -10.61 20.76
CA ALA A 144 0.44 -10.21 20.77
C ALA A 144 1.05 -10.00 19.36
N GLU A 145 0.57 -10.76 18.36
CA GLU A 145 1.02 -10.64 16.97
C GLU A 145 0.70 -9.29 16.31
N VAL A 146 -0.23 -8.50 16.88
CA VAL A 146 -0.60 -7.18 16.35
C VAL A 146 0.61 -6.25 16.29
N GLY A 147 1.46 -6.23 17.32
CA GLY A 147 2.68 -5.41 17.32
C GLY A 147 3.64 -5.78 16.18
N PHE A 148 3.81 -7.07 15.92
CA PHE A 148 4.64 -7.56 14.82
C PHE A 148 4.06 -7.19 13.45
N ALA A 149 2.74 -7.36 13.26
CA ALA A 149 2.07 -6.99 12.02
C ALA A 149 2.16 -5.47 11.73
N LEU A 150 1.93 -4.63 12.75
CA LEU A 150 2.06 -3.17 12.63
C LEU A 150 3.49 -2.77 12.26
N ARG A 151 4.48 -3.40 12.90
CA ARG A 151 5.89 -3.14 12.66
C ARG A 151 6.31 -3.56 11.24
N ARG A 152 5.89 -4.74 10.78
CA ARG A 152 6.12 -5.18 9.38
C ARG A 152 5.46 -4.25 8.38
N ALA A 153 4.26 -3.76 8.66
CA ALA A 153 3.59 -2.79 7.79
C ALA A 153 4.36 -1.46 7.67
N LEU A 154 4.92 -0.96 8.77
CA LEU A 154 5.80 0.21 8.75
C LEU A 154 7.04 -0.01 7.89
N LEU A 155 7.72 -1.15 8.07
CA LEU A 155 8.93 -1.48 7.30
C LEU A 155 8.63 -1.65 5.81
N ARG A 156 7.53 -2.31 5.47
CA ARG A 156 7.06 -2.43 4.07
C ARG A 156 6.75 -1.07 3.46
N LEU A 157 6.06 -0.19 4.19
CA LEU A 157 5.79 1.16 3.69
C LEU A 157 7.09 1.93 3.45
N TRP A 158 8.07 1.78 4.34
CA TRP A 158 9.38 2.38 4.16
C TRP A 158 10.12 1.84 2.94
N GLU A 159 10.05 0.53 2.69
CA GLU A 159 10.63 -0.08 1.48
C GLU A 159 9.93 0.37 0.19
N ILE A 160 8.60 0.57 0.22
CA ILE A 160 7.80 0.93 -0.94
C ILE A 160 7.93 2.42 -1.28
N ASP A 161 7.71 3.30 -0.31
CA ASP A 161 7.77 4.76 -0.47
C ASP A 161 8.04 5.41 0.91
N PRO A 162 9.32 5.67 1.27
CA PRO A 162 9.69 6.34 2.52
C PRO A 162 8.94 7.66 2.75
N LEU A 163 8.58 8.37 1.68
CA LEU A 163 7.92 9.67 1.78
C LEU A 163 6.50 9.57 2.38
N LEU A 164 5.86 8.39 2.32
CA LEU A 164 4.57 8.15 2.98
C LEU A 164 4.68 8.14 4.51
N VAL A 165 5.88 7.89 5.04
CA VAL A 165 6.18 7.88 6.47
C VAL A 165 6.83 9.19 6.89
N ASP A 166 7.74 9.70 6.06
CA ASP A 166 8.59 10.84 6.38
C ASP A 166 7.87 12.20 6.21
N ARG A 167 7.15 12.41 5.10
CA ARG A 167 6.52 13.72 4.81
C ARG A 167 5.33 14.11 5.67
N PRO A 168 4.46 13.20 6.16
CA PRO A 168 3.30 13.61 6.94
C PRO A 168 3.70 14.43 8.16
N ALA A 169 3.04 15.57 8.33
CA ALA A 169 3.40 16.57 9.35
C ALA A 169 3.37 16.04 10.81
N ARG A 170 2.70 14.90 11.06
CA ARG A 170 2.63 14.30 12.40
C ARG A 170 2.76 12.77 12.31
N PRO A 171 3.61 12.14 13.15
CA PRO A 171 3.79 10.69 13.16
C PRO A 171 2.49 9.95 13.55
N THR A 172 1.62 10.59 14.34
CA THR A 172 0.30 10.03 14.71
C THR A 172 -0.61 9.78 13.51
N GLN A 173 -0.48 10.56 12.43
CA GLN A 173 -1.27 10.35 11.22
C GLN A 173 -0.84 9.07 10.49
N VAL A 174 0.46 8.84 10.39
CA VAL A 174 1.03 7.63 9.80
C VAL A 174 0.67 6.42 10.64
N ALA A 175 0.89 6.50 11.96
CA ALA A 175 0.53 5.43 12.89
C ALA A 175 -0.96 5.09 12.81
N ALA A 176 -1.85 6.09 12.78
CA ALA A 176 -3.28 5.85 12.64
C ALA A 176 -3.66 5.18 11.32
N GLY A 177 -3.01 5.56 10.22
CA GLY A 177 -3.20 4.93 8.93
C GLY A 177 -2.75 3.46 8.95
N ILE A 178 -1.56 3.17 9.48
CA ILE A 178 -1.02 1.80 9.59
C ILE A 178 -1.93 0.93 10.47
N VAL A 179 -2.33 1.42 11.64
CA VAL A 179 -3.21 0.69 12.57
C VAL A 179 -4.54 0.36 11.90
N TRP A 180 -5.17 1.33 11.25
CA TRP A 180 -6.42 1.09 10.53
C TRP A 180 -6.25 0.01 9.44
N THR A 181 -5.19 0.12 8.64
CA THR A 181 -4.90 -0.80 7.53
C THR A 181 -4.65 -2.23 8.02
N VAL A 182 -3.80 -2.42 9.03
CA VAL A 182 -3.42 -3.74 9.55
C VAL A 182 -4.60 -4.39 10.31
N LEU A 183 -5.32 -3.63 11.12
CA LEU A 183 -6.48 -4.18 11.83
C LEU A 183 -7.61 -4.55 10.87
N GLY A 184 -7.83 -3.76 9.80
CA GLY A 184 -8.76 -4.10 8.74
C GLY A 184 -8.39 -5.38 8.00
N ALA A 185 -7.11 -5.58 7.69
CA ALA A 185 -6.61 -6.81 7.06
C ALA A 185 -6.78 -8.07 7.94
N ASN A 186 -6.95 -7.88 9.25
CA ASN A 186 -7.11 -8.95 10.22
C ASN A 186 -8.53 -9.08 10.78
N GLY A 187 -9.48 -8.26 10.29
CA GLY A 187 -10.85 -8.22 10.82
C GLY A 187 -10.91 -7.82 12.31
N LEU A 188 -9.89 -7.12 12.80
CA LEU A 188 -9.79 -6.66 14.19
C LEU A 188 -10.41 -5.27 14.39
N ALA A 189 -10.67 -4.54 13.30
CA ALA A 189 -11.37 -3.27 13.32
C ALA A 189 -12.68 -3.35 12.52
N GLY A 190 -13.70 -2.63 12.97
CA GLY A 190 -15.01 -2.57 12.30
C GLY A 190 -16.06 -3.52 12.90
N PRO A 191 -17.17 -3.80 12.18
CA PRO A 191 -18.26 -4.62 12.69
C PRO A 191 -17.78 -6.03 13.08
N GLY A 192 -17.94 -6.39 14.36
CA GLY A 192 -17.46 -7.68 14.90
C GLY A 192 -15.97 -7.73 15.21
N GLY A 193 -15.23 -6.64 15.01
CA GLY A 193 -13.84 -6.48 15.42
C GLY A 193 -13.70 -6.11 16.91
N LEU A 194 -12.45 -6.01 17.36
CA LEU A 194 -12.11 -5.64 18.75
C LEU A 194 -12.24 -4.14 19.00
N VAL A 195 -12.20 -3.32 17.95
CA VAL A 195 -12.18 -1.87 18.05
C VAL A 195 -12.93 -1.22 16.89
N THR A 196 -13.63 -0.13 17.18
CA THR A 196 -14.27 0.71 16.18
C THR A 196 -13.30 1.76 15.63
N ALA A 197 -13.62 2.32 14.46
CA ALA A 197 -12.82 3.41 13.89
C ALA A 197 -12.83 4.69 14.77
N THR A 198 -13.88 4.89 15.57
CA THR A 198 -13.99 6.01 16.51
C THR A 198 -13.09 5.81 17.72
N GLU A 199 -13.08 4.62 18.33
CA GLU A 199 -12.17 4.32 19.44
C GLU A 199 -10.71 4.39 19.00
N LEU A 200 -10.39 3.92 17.79
CA LEU A 200 -9.05 4.09 17.22
C LEU A 200 -8.66 5.55 17.06
N LYS A 201 -9.58 6.39 16.57
CA LYS A 201 -9.36 7.83 16.44
C LYS A 201 -8.99 8.47 17.78
N GLU A 202 -9.75 8.14 18.82
CA GLU A 202 -9.58 8.66 20.17
C GLU A 202 -8.26 8.20 20.79
N ARG A 203 -7.95 6.90 20.71
CA ARG A 203 -6.69 6.32 21.23
C ARG A 203 -5.45 6.94 20.59
N LEU A 204 -5.49 7.15 19.28
CA LEU A 204 -4.36 7.71 18.51
C LEU A 204 -4.31 9.24 18.55
N GLY A 205 -5.28 9.91 19.18
CA GLY A 205 -5.32 11.37 19.30
C GLY A 205 -5.39 12.10 17.96
N VAL A 206 -5.96 11.49 16.93
CA VAL A 206 -6.04 12.09 15.58
C VAL A 206 -7.35 12.83 15.35
N THR A 207 -7.29 13.90 14.54
CA THR A 207 -8.46 14.78 14.32
C THR A 207 -9.44 14.21 13.30
N LYS A 208 -8.94 13.55 12.25
CA LYS A 208 -9.74 12.88 11.22
C LYS A 208 -9.90 11.39 11.53
N MET A 209 -10.85 10.75 10.86
CA MET A 209 -11.01 9.30 10.95
C MET A 209 -9.72 8.58 10.48
N PRO A 210 -9.29 7.49 11.15
CA PRO A 210 -8.10 6.74 10.75
C PRO A 210 -8.08 6.31 9.28
N SER A 211 -9.25 5.98 8.71
CA SER A 211 -9.42 5.65 7.30
C SER A 211 -9.01 6.77 6.33
N ALA A 212 -9.06 8.04 6.75
CA ALA A 212 -8.62 9.17 5.93
C ALA A 212 -7.10 9.16 5.70
N TYR A 213 -6.34 8.61 6.65
CA TYR A 213 -4.89 8.41 6.53
C TYR A 213 -4.57 7.03 5.92
N GLY A 214 -5.33 6.01 6.33
CA GLY A 214 -5.07 4.61 5.98
C GLY A 214 -5.33 4.26 4.52
N LYS A 215 -6.27 4.91 3.82
CA LYS A 215 -6.57 4.60 2.41
C LYS A 215 -5.35 4.69 1.48
N GLN A 216 -4.56 5.75 1.61
CA GLN A 216 -3.36 5.93 0.81
C GLN A 216 -2.29 4.89 1.15
N LEU A 217 -2.09 4.61 2.43
CA LEU A 217 -1.12 3.62 2.89
C LEU A 217 -1.53 2.19 2.48
N ALA A 218 -2.81 1.84 2.62
CA ALA A 218 -3.36 0.57 2.18
C ALA A 218 -3.23 0.40 0.66
N ALA A 219 -3.45 1.46 -0.12
CA ALA A 219 -3.23 1.43 -1.57
C ALA A 219 -1.75 1.25 -1.93
N ALA A 220 -0.84 1.94 -1.23
CA ALA A 220 0.59 1.81 -1.43
C ALA A 220 1.10 0.38 -1.13
N ILE A 221 0.69 -0.18 0.00
CA ILE A 221 1.00 -1.58 0.39
C ILE A 221 0.44 -2.53 -0.68
N ARG A 222 -0.86 -2.44 -0.97
CA ARG A 222 -1.54 -3.32 -1.94
C ARG A 222 -0.95 -3.25 -3.35
N GLY A 223 -0.39 -2.11 -3.73
CA GLY A 223 0.07 -1.84 -5.08
C GLY A 223 -1.07 -1.85 -6.11
N PHE A 224 -0.73 -2.11 -7.37
CA PHE A 224 -1.67 -2.06 -8.49
C PHE A 224 -2.09 -3.46 -8.94
N TRP A 225 -2.09 -4.41 -8.01
CA TRP A 225 -2.59 -5.72 -8.35
C TRP A 225 -4.09 -5.61 -8.69
N PRO A 226 -4.56 -6.27 -9.76
CA PRO A 226 -5.95 -6.20 -10.18
C PRO A 226 -6.84 -7.06 -9.26
N TRP A 227 -7.03 -6.62 -8.02
CA TRP A 227 -7.89 -7.30 -7.04
C TRP A 227 -9.38 -6.96 -7.27
N GLN A 228 -9.89 -7.18 -8.47
CA GLN A 228 -11.34 -7.33 -8.65
C GLN A 228 -11.74 -8.75 -8.29
N THR A 229 -11.58 -9.12 -7.02
CA THR A 229 -11.98 -10.44 -6.55
C THR A 229 -13.39 -10.38 -6.00
N GLN A 230 -14.28 -11.17 -6.60
CA GLN A 230 -15.58 -11.43 -6.02
C GLN A 230 -15.38 -12.14 -4.68
N ARG A 231 -15.85 -11.52 -3.58
CA ARG A 231 -15.86 -12.20 -2.28
C ARG A 231 -16.76 -13.44 -2.39
N PRO A 232 -16.34 -14.59 -1.87
CA PRO A 232 -17.16 -15.80 -1.90
C PRO A 232 -18.28 -15.69 -0.85
N TRP A 233 -19.32 -14.89 -1.13
CA TRP A 233 -20.44 -14.64 -0.21
C TRP A 233 -21.22 -15.89 0.20
N ALA A 234 -21.07 -16.99 -0.54
CA ALA A 234 -21.57 -18.30 -0.13
C ALA A 234 -20.97 -18.76 1.21
N LEU A 235 -19.79 -18.26 1.60
CA LEU A 235 -19.09 -18.57 2.84
C LEU A 235 -19.41 -17.52 3.91
N ARG A 236 -20.57 -17.70 4.58
CA ARG A 236 -21.15 -16.74 5.53
C ARG A 236 -20.26 -16.37 6.74
N ASP A 237 -19.24 -17.16 7.04
CA ASP A 237 -18.41 -17.01 8.26
C ASP A 237 -17.09 -16.28 8.03
N LEU A 238 -16.85 -15.76 6.81
CA LEU A 238 -15.60 -15.06 6.52
C LEU A 238 -15.66 -13.61 7.03
N PRO A 239 -14.67 -13.14 7.81
CA PRO A 239 -14.56 -11.74 8.17
C PRO A 239 -14.33 -10.85 6.94
N ASP A 240 -14.73 -9.59 7.02
CA ASP A 240 -14.41 -8.60 5.99
C ASP A 240 -12.95 -8.19 6.17
N LEU A 241 -12.08 -8.67 5.28
CA LEU A 241 -10.63 -8.47 5.36
C LEU A 241 -10.16 -7.54 4.26
N GLU A 242 -9.37 -6.55 4.62
CA GLU A 242 -8.71 -5.67 3.65
C GLU A 242 -7.60 -6.45 2.90
N PRO A 243 -7.66 -6.53 1.54
CA PRO A 243 -6.66 -7.25 0.76
C PRO A 243 -5.39 -6.43 0.60
N LEU A 244 -4.40 -6.68 1.47
CA LEU A 244 -3.09 -6.03 1.43
C LEU A 244 -2.07 -6.79 0.59
N GLY A 245 -2.31 -8.07 0.31
CA GLY A 245 -1.41 -8.90 -0.49
C GLY A 245 -0.15 -9.39 0.26
N TYR A 246 -0.17 -9.41 1.59
CA TYR A 246 1.01 -9.75 2.40
C TYR A 246 0.65 -10.68 3.58
N PRO A 247 1.01 -11.97 3.51
CA PRO A 247 0.69 -12.96 4.54
C PRO A 247 1.32 -12.69 5.91
N ASP A 248 2.44 -11.97 5.91
CA ASP A 248 3.21 -11.59 7.08
C ASP A 248 2.61 -10.37 7.83
N LEU A 249 1.57 -9.74 7.26
CA LEU A 249 0.74 -8.75 7.95
C LEU A 249 -0.50 -9.36 8.61
N LEU A 250 -0.77 -10.64 8.33
CA LEU A 250 -1.88 -11.37 8.93
C LEU A 250 -1.46 -11.94 10.29
N VAL A 251 -2.36 -12.07 11.25
CA VAL A 251 -2.09 -12.78 12.50
C VAL A 251 -2.38 -14.28 12.32
N SER A 252 -1.78 -15.14 13.14
CA SER A 252 -1.90 -16.60 12.98
C SER A 252 -3.34 -17.09 13.05
N SER A 253 -4.20 -16.47 13.85
CA SER A 253 -5.62 -16.83 13.94
C SER A 253 -6.36 -16.61 12.62
N VAL A 254 -6.03 -15.53 11.90
CA VAL A 254 -6.55 -15.24 10.56
C VAL A 254 -5.96 -16.22 9.56
N ARG A 255 -4.63 -16.42 9.54
CA ARG A 255 -3.98 -17.39 8.64
C ARG A 255 -4.52 -18.80 8.80
N LYS A 256 -4.80 -19.26 10.03
CA LYS A 256 -5.44 -20.56 10.29
C LYS A 256 -6.80 -20.69 9.62
N ARG A 257 -7.62 -19.63 9.63
CA ARG A 257 -8.92 -19.61 8.93
C ARG A 257 -8.73 -19.65 7.42
N LEU A 258 -7.79 -18.87 6.89
CA LEU A 258 -7.50 -18.82 5.45
C LEU A 258 -6.94 -20.16 4.94
N VAL A 259 -6.06 -20.82 5.70
CA VAL A 259 -5.54 -22.15 5.38
C VAL A 259 -6.67 -23.19 5.34
N ARG A 260 -7.59 -23.20 6.32
CA ARG A 260 -8.75 -24.09 6.28
C ARG A 260 -9.60 -23.87 5.04
N LEU A 261 -9.84 -22.61 4.67
CA LEU A 261 -10.59 -22.28 3.46
C LEU A 261 -9.85 -22.74 2.19
N ARG A 262 -8.54 -22.51 2.10
CA ARG A 262 -7.70 -22.97 1.00
C ARG A 262 -7.82 -24.48 0.83
N ASP A 263 -7.66 -25.22 1.92
CA ASP A 263 -7.67 -26.68 1.91
C ASP A 263 -9.06 -27.20 1.49
N GLN A 264 -10.15 -26.58 1.97
CA GLN A 264 -11.52 -26.87 1.52
C GLN A 264 -11.70 -26.61 0.02
N ALA A 265 -11.24 -25.46 -0.48
CA ALA A 265 -11.36 -25.11 -1.89
C ALA A 265 -10.55 -26.05 -2.79
N CYS A 266 -9.34 -26.46 -2.37
CA CYS A 266 -8.55 -27.45 -3.09
C CYS A 266 -9.27 -28.82 -3.15
N LEU A 267 -9.84 -29.29 -2.03
CA LEU A 267 -10.60 -30.54 -2.01
C LEU A 267 -11.82 -30.49 -2.97
N SER A 268 -12.56 -29.37 -2.98
CA SER A 268 -13.68 -29.20 -3.91
C SER A 268 -13.23 -29.18 -5.38
N ARG A 269 -12.09 -28.54 -5.68
CA ARG A 269 -11.51 -28.54 -7.04
C ARG A 269 -11.15 -29.95 -7.50
N ASP A 270 -10.56 -30.75 -6.63
CA ASP A 270 -10.15 -32.11 -6.97
C ASP A 270 -11.37 -33.03 -7.18
N GLN A 271 -12.48 -32.81 -6.46
CA GLN A 271 -13.76 -33.50 -6.66
C GLN A 271 -14.43 -33.11 -7.98
N ASP A 272 -14.42 -31.82 -8.33
CA ASP A 272 -14.97 -31.31 -9.60
C ASP A 272 -14.15 -31.79 -10.81
N GLY A 273 -12.83 -31.90 -10.66
CA GLY A 273 -11.92 -32.44 -11.69
C GLY A 273 -11.96 -33.96 -11.84
N GLY A 274 -12.47 -34.69 -10.84
CA GLY A 274 -12.63 -36.15 -10.84
C GLY A 274 -13.99 -36.64 -11.35
N SER A 275 -14.91 -35.75 -11.69
CA SER A 275 -16.22 -36.09 -12.24
C SER A 275 -16.12 -36.23 -13.77
N PRO A 276 -16.14 -37.44 -14.35
CA PRO A 276 -16.16 -37.59 -15.80
C PRO A 276 -17.49 -37.04 -16.32
N ARG A 277 -17.44 -36.00 -17.15
CA ARG A 277 -18.58 -35.58 -17.97
C ARG A 277 -18.82 -36.56 -19.11
#